data_AF-A0A162JF30-F1
#
_entry.id   AF-A0A162JF30-F1
#
_cell.length_a   1.000
_cell.length_b   1.000
_cell.length_c   1.000
_cell.angle_alpha   90.00
_cell.angle_beta   90.00
_cell.angle_gamma   90.00
#
_symmetry.space_group_name_H-M   'P 1'
#
loop_
_entity.id
_entity.type
_entity.pdbx_description
1 polymer ?
#
loop_
_entity_poly.entity_id
_entity_poly.type
_entity_poly.pdbx_seq_one_letter_code
_entity_poly.pdbx_strand_id
1 'polypeptide(L)'
;MQSRRDFQLNPLDLLQDDNSDDLDDGFLDGIDWSNPQSLFKAIGGPMPRTPSPAEVRRQAQGKSRDIFAAYDSLSKILQRHEATIQKRWSKKTRQQRLQILLKAWPGMPASHRPDFEALRKESKEQRERATRYRDHFLWPYINQEDLSQPKMLPLLLNSRGRHPPPAFAAADNESVHLGLVSKALVPAFLNQHTMVLHGATTADGYGKLIAWDDHEDAFEWMTTRKQFLPGEGLLVLEVQARIMKLLVDCCHQVLHDISATDMIGDAYAIQPEPPLKTDNDASGFASLAVMAAEAPFRLPERLDLARLESLLEAKMLAAEDHVWALREDPAYFADEFLEVRDHRQEMLKDTKGRVHPVTNRLQEHHLWARITSTILIDSYISLETFTELHRQAQQLRILQTKYAGKISPQRTYQKNT
;
A
#
# COMPACT_ATOMS: atom_id res chain seq x y z
N MET A 1 1.54 2.51 40.95
CA MET A 1 2.27 2.76 39.69
C MET A 1 2.88 1.46 39.23
N GLN A 2 2.25 0.77 38.28
CA GLN A 2 2.79 -0.48 37.73
C GLN A 2 3.93 -0.16 36.76
N SER A 3 5.04 -0.85 36.93
CA SER A 3 6.26 -0.72 36.13
C SER A 3 5.95 -0.90 34.64
N ARG A 4 6.44 0.02 33.79
CA ARG A 4 6.46 -0.14 32.33
C ARG A 4 7.19 -1.45 32.03
N ARG A 5 6.55 -2.35 31.28
CA ARG A 5 7.26 -3.49 30.68
C ARG A 5 8.25 -2.93 29.68
N ASP A 6 9.54 -3.17 29.93
CA ASP A 6 10.61 -2.89 28.98
C ASP A 6 10.39 -3.78 27.75
N PHE A 7 9.95 -3.17 26.65
CA PHE A 7 10.02 -3.78 25.34
C PHE A 7 11.39 -3.42 24.78
N GLN A 8 12.41 -4.18 25.17
CA GLN A 8 13.69 -4.14 24.48
C GLN A 8 13.44 -4.71 23.07
N LEU A 9 13.22 -3.82 22.11
CA LEU A 9 13.36 -4.13 20.69
C LEU A 9 14.85 -4.39 20.47
N ASN A 10 15.24 -5.65 20.41
CA ASN A 10 16.56 -6.05 19.95
C ASN A 10 16.50 -6.08 18.41
N PRO A 11 17.07 -5.09 17.70
CA PRO A 11 16.94 -5.01 16.24
C PRO A 11 17.68 -6.16 15.53
N LEU A 12 18.57 -6.85 16.25
CA LEU A 12 19.37 -7.97 15.77
C LEU A 12 18.68 -9.33 15.94
N ASP A 13 17.63 -9.45 16.76
CA ASP A 13 16.85 -10.71 16.86
C ASP A 13 15.95 -10.93 15.63
N LEU A 14 15.69 -9.87 14.84
CA LEU A 14 15.03 -10.00 13.53
C LEU A 14 15.98 -10.55 12.45
N LEU A 15 17.28 -10.62 12.75
CA LEU A 15 18.33 -11.16 11.87
C LEU A 15 18.90 -12.49 12.40
N GLN A 16 18.40 -13.00 13.54
CA GLN A 16 18.78 -14.29 14.11
C GLN A 16 17.80 -15.43 13.75
N ASP A 17 17.23 -15.41 12.54
CA ASP A 17 16.93 -16.68 11.85
C ASP A 17 18.22 -17.13 11.15
N ASP A 18 19.25 -17.41 11.96
CA ASP A 18 20.49 -18.03 11.51
C ASP A 18 20.31 -19.55 11.55
N ASN A 19 19.56 -20.04 10.56
CA ASN A 19 19.59 -21.43 10.10
C ASN A 19 20.10 -21.45 8.65
N SER A 20 21.14 -20.65 8.38
CA SER A 20 21.75 -20.57 7.04
C SER A 20 23.00 -21.44 6.86
N ASP A 21 23.43 -22.15 7.91
CA ASP A 21 24.42 -23.22 7.82
C ASP A 21 23.73 -24.56 8.13
N ASP A 22 23.83 -25.51 7.19
CA ASP A 22 23.22 -26.85 7.16
C ASP A 22 21.77 -26.96 6.59
N LEU A 23 21.53 -26.40 5.40
CA LEU A 23 20.59 -27.05 4.49
C LEU A 23 21.32 -28.25 3.87
N ASP A 24 21.13 -29.43 4.47
CA ASP A 24 21.51 -30.71 3.88
C ASP A 24 21.00 -30.77 2.43
N ASP A 25 21.91 -30.78 1.45
CA ASP A 25 21.58 -30.76 0.01
C ASP A 25 20.62 -31.92 -0.38
N GLY A 26 20.52 -32.97 0.45
CA GLY A 26 19.57 -34.08 0.28
C GLY A 26 18.14 -33.82 0.79
N PHE A 27 17.86 -32.76 1.56
CA PHE A 27 16.53 -32.47 2.10
C PHE A 27 15.56 -31.94 1.03
N LEU A 28 16.09 -31.27 -0.01
CA LEU A 28 15.30 -30.68 -1.09
C LEU A 28 14.89 -31.70 -2.17
N ASP A 29 15.66 -32.77 -2.33
CA ASP A 29 15.45 -33.82 -3.34
C ASP A 29 14.26 -34.75 -3.03
N GLY A 30 13.84 -34.82 -1.76
CA GLY A 30 12.70 -35.62 -1.31
C GLY A 30 11.35 -34.88 -1.27
N ILE A 31 11.35 -33.58 -1.59
CA ILE A 31 10.13 -32.76 -1.53
C ILE A 31 9.41 -32.87 -2.87
N ASP A 32 8.18 -33.38 -2.82
CA ASP A 32 7.27 -33.28 -3.95
C ASP A 32 6.79 -31.83 -4.10
N TRP A 33 7.54 -31.02 -4.85
CA TRP A 33 7.23 -29.61 -5.16
C TRP A 33 5.91 -29.44 -5.93
N SER A 34 5.36 -30.52 -6.50
CA SER A 34 4.06 -30.52 -7.16
C SER A 34 2.89 -30.73 -6.18
N ASN A 35 3.17 -31.26 -4.97
CA ASN A 35 2.21 -31.39 -3.90
C ASN A 35 2.25 -30.16 -2.97
N PRO A 36 1.16 -29.35 -2.92
CA PRO A 36 1.11 -28.16 -2.09
C PRO A 36 1.39 -28.44 -0.60
N GLN A 37 0.97 -29.60 -0.08
CA GLN A 37 1.16 -29.93 1.33
C GLN A 37 2.63 -30.20 1.65
N SER A 38 3.35 -30.88 0.75
CA SER A 38 4.79 -31.13 0.88
C SER A 38 5.59 -29.83 0.79
N LEU A 39 5.24 -28.98 -0.18
CA LEU A 39 5.82 -27.64 -0.36
C LEU A 39 5.70 -26.78 0.92
N PHE A 40 4.49 -26.59 1.44
CA PHE A 40 4.29 -25.73 2.61
C PHE A 40 4.83 -26.33 3.90
N LYS A 41 4.90 -27.67 4.01
CA LYS A 41 5.56 -28.33 5.13
C LYS A 41 7.07 -28.07 5.15
N ALA A 42 7.70 -27.99 3.98
CA ALA A 42 9.12 -27.66 3.86
C ALA A 42 9.43 -26.18 4.11
N ILE A 43 8.57 -25.27 3.60
CA ILE A 43 8.74 -23.82 3.77
C ILE A 43 8.43 -23.37 5.22
N GLY A 44 7.59 -24.13 5.93
CA GLY A 44 7.15 -23.80 7.28
C GLY A 44 6.12 -22.66 7.34
N GLY A 45 5.49 -22.50 8.51
CA GLY A 45 4.41 -21.53 8.72
C GLY A 45 3.00 -22.12 8.52
N PRO A 46 1.96 -21.27 8.49
CA PRO A 46 0.59 -21.73 8.43
C PRO A 46 0.24 -22.32 7.07
N MET A 47 -0.39 -23.49 7.08
CA MET A 47 -0.84 -24.17 5.87
C MET A 47 -2.00 -23.38 5.23
N PRO A 48 -1.86 -22.93 3.97
CA PRO A 48 -2.95 -22.25 3.28
C PRO A 48 -4.07 -23.22 2.90
N ARG A 49 -5.28 -22.70 2.77
CA ARG A 49 -6.39 -23.45 2.17
C ARG A 49 -6.09 -23.70 0.68
N THR A 50 -6.35 -24.91 0.21
CA THR A 50 -6.19 -25.31 -1.21
C THR A 50 -7.55 -25.58 -1.87
N PRO A 51 -8.34 -24.52 -2.21
CA PRO A 51 -9.64 -24.69 -2.84
C PRO A 51 -9.52 -25.21 -4.28
N SER A 52 -10.60 -25.80 -4.79
CA SER A 52 -10.68 -26.17 -6.21
C SER A 52 -10.85 -24.94 -7.12
N PRO A 53 -10.45 -25.02 -8.40
CA PRO A 53 -10.69 -23.94 -9.37
C PRO A 53 -12.17 -23.52 -9.46
N ALA A 54 -13.10 -24.48 -9.35
CA ALA A 54 -14.53 -24.22 -9.41
C ALA A 54 -15.04 -23.40 -8.22
N GLU A 55 -14.52 -23.67 -7.01
CA GLU A 55 -14.84 -22.88 -5.81
C GLU A 55 -14.30 -21.45 -5.92
N VAL A 56 -13.05 -21.30 -6.40
CA VAL A 56 -12.44 -19.98 -6.61
C VAL A 56 -13.24 -19.18 -7.64
N ARG A 57 -13.63 -19.78 -8.78
CA ARG A 57 -14.48 -19.13 -9.79
C ARG A 57 -15.81 -18.67 -9.20
N ARG A 58 -16.48 -19.54 -8.43
CA ARG A 58 -17.77 -19.21 -7.79
C ARG A 58 -17.64 -18.04 -6.80
N GLN A 59 -16.61 -18.08 -5.95
CA GLN A 59 -16.36 -17.04 -4.95
C GLN A 59 -16.01 -15.71 -5.62
N ALA A 60 -15.15 -15.73 -6.63
CA ALA A 60 -14.75 -14.55 -7.39
C ALA A 60 -15.95 -13.94 -8.12
N GLN A 61 -16.71 -14.73 -8.86
CA GLN A 61 -17.91 -14.27 -9.59
C GLN A 61 -18.97 -13.68 -8.67
N GLY A 62 -19.23 -14.32 -7.52
CA GLY A 62 -20.15 -13.78 -6.52
C GLY A 62 -19.73 -12.40 -6.03
N LYS A 63 -18.48 -12.28 -5.54
CA LYS A 63 -17.93 -11.01 -5.06
C LYS A 63 -17.90 -9.94 -6.16
N SER A 64 -17.52 -10.30 -7.39
CA SER A 64 -17.47 -9.35 -8.51
C SER A 64 -18.85 -8.80 -8.86
N ARG A 65 -19.90 -9.63 -8.84
CA ARG A 65 -21.28 -9.16 -9.03
C ARG A 65 -21.70 -8.19 -7.93
N ASP A 66 -21.42 -8.53 -6.67
CA ASP A 66 -21.74 -7.67 -5.52
C ASP A 66 -21.01 -6.32 -5.59
N ILE A 67 -19.72 -6.34 -5.95
CA ILE A 67 -18.89 -5.15 -6.12
C ILE A 67 -19.45 -4.23 -7.20
N PHE A 68 -19.75 -4.77 -8.38
CA PHE A 68 -20.24 -3.96 -9.50
C PHE A 68 -21.66 -3.45 -9.27
N ALA A 69 -22.53 -4.22 -8.61
CA ALA A 69 -23.87 -3.77 -8.23
C ALA A 69 -23.82 -2.63 -7.20
N ALA A 70 -22.94 -2.75 -6.18
CA ALA A 70 -22.72 -1.70 -5.20
C ALA A 70 -22.06 -0.46 -5.83
N TYR A 71 -21.14 -0.65 -6.78
CA TYR A 71 -20.52 0.43 -7.55
C TYR A 71 -21.52 1.19 -8.40
N ASP A 72 -22.38 0.50 -9.16
CA ASP A 72 -23.42 1.13 -9.96
C ASP A 72 -24.38 1.94 -9.07
N SER A 73 -24.78 1.36 -7.93
CA SER A 73 -25.60 2.06 -6.93
C SER A 73 -24.91 3.30 -6.40
N LEU A 74 -23.67 3.17 -5.92
CA LEU A 74 -22.90 4.29 -5.36
C LEU A 74 -22.67 5.40 -6.38
N SER A 75 -22.25 5.03 -7.60
CA SER A 75 -22.05 5.96 -8.71
C SER A 75 -23.30 6.77 -9.01
N LYS A 76 -24.47 6.11 -9.13
CA LYS A 76 -25.76 6.77 -9.37
C LYS A 76 -26.17 7.70 -8.23
N ILE A 77 -25.93 7.29 -6.97
CA ILE A 77 -26.18 8.14 -5.79
C ILE A 77 -25.31 9.40 -5.86
N LEU A 78 -24.01 9.27 -6.12
CA LEU A 78 -23.09 10.42 -6.11
C LEU A 78 -23.35 11.37 -7.28
N GLN A 79 -23.64 10.85 -8.48
CA GLN A 79 -24.03 11.66 -9.64
C GLN A 79 -25.21 12.60 -9.36
N ARG A 80 -26.10 12.25 -8.43
CA ARG A 80 -27.31 13.03 -8.10
C ARG A 80 -27.18 13.80 -6.79
N HIS A 81 -26.50 13.23 -5.79
CA HIS A 81 -26.60 13.68 -4.40
C HIS A 81 -25.27 14.02 -3.73
N GLU A 82 -24.13 13.94 -4.41
CA GLU A 82 -22.81 14.14 -3.79
C GLU A 82 -22.69 15.50 -3.08
N ALA A 83 -23.16 16.59 -3.69
CA ALA A 83 -23.13 17.92 -3.06
C ALA A 83 -23.98 17.96 -1.76
N THR A 84 -25.13 17.29 -1.77
CA THR A 84 -26.01 17.16 -0.60
C THR A 84 -25.35 16.31 0.49
N ILE A 85 -24.70 15.21 0.11
CA ILE A 85 -23.94 14.35 1.03
C ILE A 85 -22.81 15.15 1.69
N GLN A 86 -21.98 15.86 0.92
CA GLN A 86 -20.88 16.68 1.43
C GLN A 86 -21.40 17.77 2.39
N LYS A 87 -22.46 18.49 2.02
CA LYS A 87 -23.09 19.52 2.84
C LYS A 87 -23.66 18.97 4.16
N ARG A 88 -24.29 17.80 4.12
CA ARG A 88 -24.85 17.16 5.33
C ARG A 88 -23.76 16.58 6.21
N TRP A 89 -22.76 15.95 5.62
CA TRP A 89 -21.64 15.35 6.35
C TRP A 89 -20.79 16.39 7.09
N SER A 90 -20.47 17.50 6.42
CA SER A 90 -19.71 18.61 7.01
C SER A 90 -20.40 19.22 8.23
N LYS A 91 -21.74 19.30 8.22
CA LYS A 91 -22.55 19.82 9.34
C LYS A 91 -22.66 18.86 10.54
N LYS A 92 -22.34 17.57 10.38
CA LYS A 92 -22.44 16.60 11.47
C LYS A 92 -21.27 16.76 12.45
N THR A 93 -21.54 16.58 13.74
CA THR A 93 -20.49 16.48 14.76
C THR A 93 -19.73 15.16 14.60
N ARG A 94 -18.53 15.08 15.19
CA ARG A 94 -17.74 13.84 15.21
C ARG A 94 -18.55 12.65 15.73
N GLN A 95 -19.31 12.84 16.82
CA GLN A 95 -20.15 11.78 17.40
C GLN A 95 -21.26 11.30 16.45
N GLN A 96 -21.92 12.23 15.75
CA GLN A 96 -22.95 11.88 14.76
C GLN A 96 -22.36 11.13 13.55
N ARG A 97 -21.16 11.50 13.11
CA ARG A 97 -20.44 10.78 12.06
C ARG A 97 -20.09 9.36 12.52
N LEU A 98 -19.59 9.21 13.74
CA LEU A 98 -19.31 7.89 14.32
C LEU A 98 -20.56 7.02 14.41
N GLN A 99 -21.70 7.57 14.80
CA GLN A 99 -22.97 6.81 14.83
C GLN A 99 -23.35 6.28 13.44
N ILE A 100 -23.19 7.08 12.39
CA ILE A 100 -23.44 6.66 11.01
C ILE A 100 -22.46 5.55 10.61
N LEU A 101 -21.17 5.76 10.85
CA LEU A 101 -20.11 4.80 10.52
C LEU A 101 -20.31 3.47 11.24
N LEU A 102 -20.62 3.48 12.54
CA LEU A 102 -20.83 2.27 13.34
C LEU A 102 -22.14 1.53 13.01
N LYS A 103 -23.14 2.25 12.48
CA LYS A 103 -24.36 1.62 11.98
C LYS A 103 -24.10 0.88 10.66
N ALA A 104 -23.28 1.45 9.78
CA ALA A 104 -22.86 0.79 8.53
C ALA A 104 -21.78 -0.28 8.77
N TRP A 105 -20.94 -0.10 9.80
CA TRP A 105 -19.87 -1.01 10.18
C TRP A 105 -19.86 -1.28 11.69
N PRO A 106 -20.63 -2.26 12.16
CA PRO A 106 -20.56 -2.69 13.54
C PRO A 106 -19.13 -3.16 13.88
N GLY A 107 -18.57 -2.67 15.00
CA GLY A 107 -17.23 -3.04 15.45
C GLY A 107 -16.07 -2.39 14.69
N MET A 108 -16.29 -1.25 14.02
CA MET A 108 -15.20 -0.50 13.35
C MET A 108 -14.06 -0.19 14.33
N PRO A 109 -12.78 -0.49 14.02
CA PRO A 109 -11.65 -0.21 14.89
C PRO A 109 -11.57 1.28 15.28
N ALA A 110 -11.15 1.55 16.52
CA ALA A 110 -11.14 2.91 17.05
C ALA A 110 -9.97 3.76 16.53
N SER A 111 -8.81 3.15 16.37
CA SER A 111 -7.51 3.79 16.12
C SER A 111 -7.11 3.78 14.64
N HIS A 112 -6.32 4.77 14.24
CA HIS A 112 -5.58 4.76 12.99
C HIS A 112 -4.61 3.56 12.95
N ARG A 113 -4.53 2.89 11.79
CA ARG A 113 -3.69 1.70 11.56
C ARG A 113 -3.86 0.61 12.64
N PRO A 114 -5.06 0.03 12.75
CA PRO A 114 -5.38 -0.99 13.73
C PRO A 114 -4.61 -2.31 13.48
N ASP A 115 -4.06 -2.49 12.28
CA ASP A 115 -3.14 -3.56 11.89
C ASP A 115 -1.80 -3.46 12.62
N PHE A 116 -1.22 -2.26 12.77
CA PHE A 116 -0.02 -2.07 13.58
C PHE A 116 -0.29 -2.28 15.07
N GLU A 117 -1.45 -1.87 15.55
CA GLU A 117 -1.86 -2.16 16.93
C GLU A 117 -2.01 -3.68 17.15
N ALA A 118 -2.64 -4.39 16.21
CA ALA A 118 -2.75 -5.85 16.23
C ALA A 118 -1.38 -6.53 16.22
N LEU A 119 -0.48 -6.08 15.34
CA LEU A 119 0.89 -6.59 15.24
C LEU A 119 1.65 -6.49 16.56
N ARG A 120 1.48 -5.40 17.32
CA ARG A 120 2.11 -5.22 18.64
C ARG A 120 1.47 -6.07 19.73
N LYS A 121 0.21 -6.47 19.56
CA LYS A 121 -0.58 -7.23 20.57
C LYS A 121 -0.46 -8.75 20.45
N GLU A 122 -0.04 -9.26 19.30
CA GLU A 122 0.11 -10.70 19.06
C GLU A 122 1.56 -11.05 18.73
N SER A 123 2.05 -12.15 19.30
CA SER A 123 3.33 -12.74 18.88
C SER A 123 3.23 -13.34 17.48
N LYS A 124 4.37 -13.65 16.85
CA LYS A 124 4.42 -14.33 15.54
C LYS A 124 3.64 -15.64 15.57
N GLU A 125 3.84 -16.45 16.60
CA GLU A 125 3.21 -17.77 16.76
C GLU A 125 1.69 -17.65 16.95
N GLN A 126 1.23 -16.61 17.66
CA GLN A 126 -0.20 -16.36 17.84
C GLN A 126 -0.86 -16.00 16.50
N ARG A 127 -0.23 -15.11 15.73
CA ARG A 127 -0.73 -14.70 14.40
C ARG A 127 -0.77 -15.88 13.43
N GLU A 128 0.31 -16.66 13.36
CA GLU A 128 0.41 -17.81 12.47
C GLU A 128 -0.60 -18.90 12.80
N ARG A 129 -0.94 -19.12 14.09
CA ARG A 129 -1.96 -20.12 14.46
C ARG A 129 -3.36 -19.68 14.06
N ALA A 130 -3.77 -18.49 14.48
CA ALA A 130 -5.04 -17.86 14.15
C ALA A 130 -5.10 -16.46 14.79
N THR A 131 -4.79 -15.41 14.02
CA THR A 131 -4.96 -14.04 14.50
C THR A 131 -6.42 -13.78 14.92
N ARG A 132 -6.62 -13.11 16.06
CA ARG A 132 -7.94 -12.59 16.46
C ARG A 132 -8.28 -11.25 15.82
N TYR A 133 -7.34 -10.69 15.04
CA TYR A 133 -7.43 -9.35 14.46
C TYR A 133 -7.43 -9.38 12.93
N ARG A 134 -7.90 -10.48 12.30
CA ARG A 134 -7.95 -10.63 10.82
C ARG A 134 -8.50 -9.37 10.14
N ASP A 135 -9.60 -8.86 10.65
CA ASP A 135 -10.28 -7.67 10.14
C ASP A 135 -9.39 -6.43 10.15
N HIS A 136 -8.56 -6.24 11.18
CA HIS A 136 -7.66 -5.09 11.26
C HIS A 136 -6.63 -5.10 10.12
N PHE A 137 -6.17 -6.29 9.72
CA PHE A 137 -5.21 -6.47 8.64
C PHE A 137 -5.84 -6.37 7.24
N LEU A 138 -7.15 -6.60 7.10
CA LEU A 138 -7.82 -6.52 5.81
C LEU A 138 -8.23 -5.12 5.39
N TRP A 139 -8.55 -4.26 6.36
CA TRP A 139 -9.00 -2.90 6.08
C TRP A 139 -8.42 -1.92 7.09
N PRO A 140 -7.09 -1.74 7.10
CA PRO A 140 -6.41 -0.90 8.10
C PRO A 140 -6.82 0.59 8.04
N TYR A 141 -7.41 1.02 6.93
CA TYR A 141 -7.88 2.39 6.74
C TYR A 141 -9.37 2.59 7.04
N ILE A 142 -10.11 1.52 7.38
CA ILE A 142 -11.51 1.61 7.78
C ILE A 142 -11.56 1.65 9.31
N ASN A 143 -11.37 2.85 9.86
CA ASN A 143 -11.34 3.09 11.30
C ASN A 143 -12.07 4.39 11.70
N GLN A 144 -12.41 4.50 12.98
CA GLN A 144 -13.18 5.61 13.54
C GLN A 144 -12.38 6.92 13.56
N GLU A 145 -11.08 6.86 13.88
CA GLU A 145 -10.21 8.02 13.98
C GLU A 145 -10.17 8.80 12.66
N ASP A 146 -9.94 8.12 11.55
CA ASP A 146 -9.79 8.71 10.22
C ASP A 146 -11.16 9.06 9.62
N LEU A 147 -12.09 8.10 9.56
CA LEU A 147 -13.36 8.30 8.84
C LEU A 147 -14.31 9.27 9.55
N SER A 148 -14.14 9.52 10.86
CA SER A 148 -14.92 10.55 11.57
C SER A 148 -14.45 11.98 11.28
N GLN A 149 -13.29 12.14 10.65
CA GLN A 149 -12.83 13.45 10.18
C GLN A 149 -13.78 13.96 9.07
N PRO A 150 -13.98 15.29 8.96
CA PRO A 150 -14.92 15.85 7.99
C PRO A 150 -14.61 15.49 6.52
N LYS A 151 -13.33 15.20 6.22
CA LYS A 151 -12.81 15.10 4.85
C LYS A 151 -12.67 13.67 4.33
N MET A 152 -12.29 12.70 5.17
CA MET A 152 -11.89 11.37 4.72
C MET A 152 -13.03 10.57 4.09
N LEU A 153 -14.21 10.53 4.71
CA LEU A 153 -15.36 9.82 4.12
C LEU A 153 -15.81 10.44 2.77
N PRO A 154 -15.96 11.77 2.62
CA PRO A 154 -16.21 12.38 1.31
C PRO A 154 -15.16 12.06 0.25
N LEU A 155 -13.86 12.05 0.60
CA LEU A 155 -12.80 11.64 -0.33
C LEU A 155 -12.99 10.19 -0.79
N LEU A 156 -13.24 9.28 0.16
CA LEU A 156 -13.43 7.87 -0.13
C LEU A 156 -14.69 7.60 -0.98
N LEU A 157 -15.79 8.30 -0.69
CA LEU A 157 -17.01 8.23 -1.48
C LEU A 157 -16.75 8.68 -2.92
N ASN A 158 -16.18 9.88 -3.09
CA ASN A 158 -15.86 10.42 -4.41
C ASN A 158 -14.95 9.46 -5.18
N SER A 159 -13.83 9.03 -4.59
CA SER A 159 -12.87 8.17 -5.28
C SER A 159 -13.52 6.85 -5.72
N ARG A 160 -14.18 6.13 -4.81
CA ARG A 160 -14.76 4.80 -5.07
C ARG A 160 -16.05 4.82 -5.89
N GLY A 161 -16.81 5.91 -5.86
CA GLY A 161 -18.06 6.03 -6.61
C GLY A 161 -17.88 6.61 -8.02
N ARG A 162 -16.82 7.40 -8.25
CA ARG A 162 -16.53 8.01 -9.57
C ARG A 162 -15.62 7.15 -10.46
N HIS A 163 -14.97 6.13 -9.90
CA HIS A 163 -13.98 5.32 -10.62
C HIS A 163 -14.29 3.82 -10.50
N PRO A 164 -14.04 3.03 -11.56
CA PRO A 164 -14.44 1.63 -11.60
C PRO A 164 -13.63 0.80 -10.59
N PRO A 165 -14.20 -0.27 -10.00
CA PRO A 165 -13.54 -1.10 -8.98
C PRO A 165 -12.14 -1.63 -9.37
N PRO A 166 -11.88 -2.06 -10.62
CA PRO A 166 -10.55 -2.48 -11.09
C PRO A 166 -9.43 -1.43 -10.91
N ALA A 167 -9.77 -0.14 -10.82
CA ALA A 167 -8.78 0.92 -10.60
C ALA A 167 -8.11 0.83 -9.22
N PHE A 168 -8.71 0.12 -8.27
CA PHE A 168 -8.23 0.02 -6.89
C PHE A 168 -7.61 -1.33 -6.55
N ALA A 169 -7.62 -2.32 -7.46
CA ALA A 169 -7.22 -3.70 -7.16
C ALA A 169 -5.79 -3.79 -6.57
N ALA A 170 -4.83 -3.07 -7.15
CA ALA A 170 -3.45 -3.03 -6.65
C ALA A 170 -3.34 -2.33 -5.29
N ALA A 171 -4.01 -1.18 -5.13
CA ALA A 171 -3.99 -0.43 -3.86
C ALA A 171 -4.65 -1.22 -2.72
N ASP A 172 -5.73 -1.96 -3.02
CA ASP A 172 -6.40 -2.82 -2.05
C ASP A 172 -5.55 -4.04 -1.68
N ASN A 173 -4.77 -4.60 -2.61
CA ASN A 173 -3.77 -5.62 -2.29
C ASN A 173 -2.65 -5.05 -1.39
N GLU A 174 -2.09 -3.91 -1.76
CA GLU A 174 -1.05 -3.25 -0.97
C GLU A 174 -1.53 -2.92 0.46
N SER A 175 -2.80 -2.54 0.60
CA SER A 175 -3.40 -2.26 1.92
C SER A 175 -3.38 -3.45 2.87
N VAL A 176 -3.39 -4.68 2.35
CA VAL A 176 -3.35 -5.91 3.19
C VAL A 176 -1.94 -6.46 3.35
N HIS A 177 -0.92 -5.81 2.77
CA HIS A 177 0.44 -6.31 2.71
C HIS A 177 1.02 -6.65 4.09
N LEU A 178 0.77 -5.81 5.11
CA LEU A 178 1.23 -6.10 6.47
C LEU A 178 0.65 -7.43 7.01
N GLY A 179 -0.62 -7.72 6.71
CA GLY A 179 -1.25 -8.98 7.10
C GLY A 179 -0.60 -10.19 6.42
N LEU A 180 -0.20 -10.04 5.15
CA LEU A 180 0.46 -11.09 4.38
C LEU A 180 1.87 -11.38 4.93
N VAL A 181 2.72 -10.35 5.05
CA VAL A 181 4.12 -10.55 5.49
C VAL A 181 4.23 -10.95 6.96
N SER A 182 3.27 -10.54 7.80
CA SER A 182 3.20 -10.97 9.20
C SER A 182 2.51 -12.33 9.41
N LYS A 183 2.04 -12.95 8.31
CA LYS A 183 1.29 -14.22 8.27
C LYS A 183 -0.01 -14.21 9.09
N ALA A 184 -0.54 -13.02 9.37
CA ALA A 184 -1.86 -12.85 9.97
C ALA A 184 -2.98 -13.13 8.95
N LEU A 185 -2.69 -12.91 7.66
CA LEU A 185 -3.53 -13.27 6.54
C LEU A 185 -2.81 -14.35 5.74
N VAL A 186 -3.46 -15.50 5.57
CA VAL A 186 -2.95 -16.62 4.79
C VAL A 186 -3.82 -16.77 3.55
N PRO A 187 -3.38 -16.25 2.39
CA PRO A 187 -4.14 -16.38 1.14
C PRO A 187 -4.36 -17.85 0.78
N ALA A 188 -5.48 -18.13 0.10
CA ALA A 188 -5.70 -19.45 -0.46
C ALA A 188 -4.63 -19.76 -1.52
N PHE A 189 -4.13 -20.99 -1.54
CA PHE A 189 -3.19 -21.43 -2.55
C PHE A 189 -3.93 -22.19 -3.65
N LEU A 190 -3.81 -21.71 -4.89
CA LEU A 190 -4.28 -22.42 -6.08
C LEU A 190 -3.17 -22.38 -7.12
N ASN A 191 -2.60 -23.55 -7.42
CA ASN A 191 -1.50 -23.69 -8.36
C ASN A 191 -2.00 -23.52 -9.82
N GLN A 192 -1.09 -23.13 -10.71
CA GLN A 192 -1.30 -23.09 -12.17
C GLN A 192 -2.43 -22.20 -12.69
N HIS A 193 -2.82 -21.19 -11.91
CA HIS A 193 -3.86 -20.25 -12.30
C HIS A 193 -3.46 -18.82 -12.00
N THR A 194 -4.01 -17.90 -12.80
CA THR A 194 -3.86 -16.45 -12.64
C THR A 194 -5.26 -15.83 -12.56
N MET A 195 -5.44 -14.87 -11.66
CA MET A 195 -6.71 -14.13 -11.54
C MET A 195 -6.60 -12.74 -12.16
N VAL A 196 -7.54 -12.44 -13.07
CA VAL A 196 -7.63 -11.15 -13.76
C VAL A 196 -8.39 -10.16 -12.88
N LEU A 197 -7.73 -9.07 -12.50
CA LEU A 197 -8.37 -7.93 -11.84
C LEU A 197 -8.05 -6.62 -12.58
N HIS A 198 -6.87 -6.49 -13.18
CA HIS A 198 -6.54 -5.32 -13.99
C HIS A 198 -7.17 -5.40 -15.37
N GLY A 199 -7.65 -4.26 -15.87
CA GLY A 199 -8.19 -4.13 -17.24
C GLY A 199 -9.61 -4.66 -17.44
N ALA A 200 -10.21 -5.32 -16.44
CA ALA A 200 -11.60 -5.73 -16.50
C ALA A 200 -12.54 -4.52 -16.58
N THR A 201 -13.62 -4.63 -17.36
CA THR A 201 -14.63 -3.58 -17.51
C THR A 201 -16.02 -4.02 -17.04
N THR A 202 -16.20 -5.31 -16.77
CA THR A 202 -17.47 -5.92 -16.36
C THR A 202 -17.29 -6.84 -15.16
N ALA A 203 -18.40 -7.14 -14.49
CA ALA A 203 -18.42 -8.09 -13.37
C ALA A 203 -17.94 -9.49 -13.76
N ASP A 204 -18.23 -9.95 -15.00
CA ASP A 204 -17.82 -11.28 -15.46
C ASP A 204 -16.32 -11.36 -15.78
N GLY A 205 -15.71 -10.26 -16.22
CA GLY A 205 -14.27 -10.18 -16.47
C GLY A 205 -13.45 -9.98 -15.19
N TYR A 206 -14.03 -9.31 -14.19
CA TYR A 206 -13.35 -9.02 -12.93
C TYR A 206 -13.33 -10.26 -12.03
N GLY A 207 -12.14 -10.70 -11.61
CA GLY A 207 -11.95 -11.95 -10.88
C GLY A 207 -11.95 -13.20 -11.77
N LYS A 208 -11.87 -13.03 -13.10
CA LYS A 208 -11.80 -14.17 -14.03
C LYS A 208 -10.55 -15.00 -13.75
N LEU A 209 -10.75 -16.31 -13.59
CA LEU A 209 -9.67 -17.25 -13.34
C LEU A 209 -9.24 -17.90 -14.66
N ILE A 210 -7.94 -17.82 -14.97
CA ILE A 210 -7.33 -18.36 -16.19
C ILE A 210 -6.32 -19.43 -15.77
N ALA A 211 -6.42 -20.64 -16.33
CA ALA A 211 -5.39 -21.67 -16.17
C ALA A 211 -4.21 -21.34 -17.09
N TRP A 212 -2.97 -21.67 -16.66
CA TRP A 212 -1.78 -21.38 -17.48
C TRP A 212 -1.79 -22.15 -18.80
N ASP A 213 -2.37 -23.35 -18.82
CA ASP A 213 -2.50 -24.16 -20.03
C ASP A 213 -3.50 -23.56 -21.04
N ASP A 214 -4.43 -22.72 -20.58
CA ASP A 214 -5.44 -22.09 -21.44
C ASP A 214 -4.92 -20.78 -22.09
N HIS A 215 -3.80 -20.22 -21.60
CA HIS A 215 -3.26 -18.95 -22.09
C HIS A 215 -1.75 -18.80 -21.83
N GLU A 216 -0.95 -18.72 -22.91
CA GLU A 216 0.51 -18.68 -22.88
C GLU A 216 1.08 -17.61 -21.94
N ASP A 217 0.53 -16.38 -21.97
CA ASP A 217 1.03 -15.30 -21.12
C ASP A 217 0.55 -15.34 -19.66
N ALA A 218 -0.36 -16.25 -19.27
CA ALA A 218 -1.00 -16.17 -17.95
C ALA A 218 -0.01 -16.37 -16.79
N PHE A 219 1.00 -17.22 -16.97
CA PHE A 219 2.07 -17.40 -16.01
C PHE A 219 2.93 -16.13 -15.89
N GLU A 220 3.33 -15.53 -17.03
CA GLU A 220 4.10 -14.29 -17.05
C GLU A 220 3.33 -13.16 -16.36
N TRP A 221 2.03 -13.03 -16.61
CA TRP A 221 1.22 -11.99 -15.97
C TRP A 221 1.22 -12.09 -14.45
N MET A 222 1.28 -13.31 -13.90
CA MET A 222 1.40 -13.53 -12.47
C MET A 222 2.80 -13.17 -11.97
N THR A 223 3.86 -13.67 -12.60
CA THR A 223 5.23 -13.46 -12.12
C THR A 223 5.69 -12.01 -12.24
N THR A 224 5.22 -11.28 -13.27
CA THR A 224 5.49 -9.83 -13.42
C THR A 224 4.49 -8.95 -12.67
N ARG A 225 3.57 -9.53 -11.88
CA ARG A 225 2.50 -8.82 -11.16
C ARG A 225 1.62 -7.92 -12.05
N LYS A 226 1.48 -8.27 -13.34
CA LYS A 226 0.48 -7.63 -14.23
C LYS A 226 -0.94 -8.06 -13.84
N GLN A 227 -1.06 -9.26 -13.28
CA GLN A 227 -2.28 -9.83 -12.72
C GLN A 227 -1.96 -10.53 -11.39
N PHE A 228 -2.96 -11.11 -10.75
CA PHE A 228 -2.88 -11.54 -9.35
C PHE A 228 -2.80 -13.04 -9.19
N LEU A 229 -2.10 -13.47 -8.13
CA LEU A 229 -2.27 -14.80 -7.58
C LEU A 229 -3.74 -14.98 -7.14
N PRO A 230 -4.36 -16.15 -7.37
CA PRO A 230 -5.78 -16.34 -7.03
C PRO A 230 -6.11 -16.07 -5.56
N GLY A 231 -5.22 -16.45 -4.63
CA GLY A 231 -5.39 -16.19 -3.20
C GLY A 231 -5.47 -14.70 -2.86
N GLU A 232 -4.51 -13.92 -3.36
CA GLU A 232 -4.48 -12.47 -3.15
C GLU A 232 -5.66 -11.78 -3.86
N GLY A 233 -5.99 -12.22 -5.07
CA GLY A 233 -7.14 -11.68 -5.80
C GLY A 233 -8.46 -11.89 -5.06
N LEU A 234 -8.64 -13.03 -4.39
CA LEU A 234 -9.82 -13.26 -3.53
C LEU A 234 -9.87 -12.33 -2.31
N LEU A 235 -8.72 -11.94 -1.75
CA LEU A 235 -8.64 -10.94 -0.67
C LEU A 235 -9.01 -9.56 -1.20
N VAL A 236 -8.49 -9.15 -2.36
CA VAL A 236 -8.85 -7.89 -3.01
C VAL A 236 -10.37 -7.80 -3.22
N LEU A 237 -10.97 -8.86 -3.78
CA LEU A 237 -12.43 -8.92 -3.96
C LEU A 237 -13.19 -8.86 -2.62
N GLU A 238 -12.64 -9.41 -1.54
CA GLU A 238 -13.25 -9.31 -0.21
C GLU A 238 -13.27 -7.88 0.32
N VAL A 239 -12.11 -7.23 0.25
CA VAL A 239 -11.89 -5.85 0.69
C VAL A 239 -12.82 -4.92 -0.09
N GLN A 240 -12.84 -5.03 -1.42
CA GLN A 240 -13.68 -4.19 -2.26
C GLN A 240 -15.17 -4.41 -2.02
N ALA A 241 -15.64 -5.66 -1.97
CA ALA A 241 -17.06 -5.93 -1.73
C ALA A 241 -17.53 -5.31 -0.40
N ARG A 242 -16.69 -5.41 0.63
CA ARG A 242 -17.00 -4.91 1.95
C ARG A 242 -16.93 -3.37 2.04
N ILE A 243 -15.94 -2.73 1.42
CA ILE A 243 -15.82 -1.27 1.35
C ILE A 243 -16.98 -0.69 0.53
N MET A 244 -17.31 -1.25 -0.63
CA MET A 244 -18.40 -0.74 -1.46
C MET A 244 -19.75 -0.78 -0.73
N LYS A 245 -20.02 -1.88 0.00
CA LYS A 245 -21.20 -1.99 0.85
C LYS A 245 -21.24 -0.90 1.93
N LEU A 246 -20.14 -0.70 2.65
CA LEU A 246 -20.02 0.37 3.66
C LEU A 246 -20.40 1.73 3.09
N LEU A 247 -19.89 2.06 1.90
CA LEU A 247 -20.11 3.36 1.29
C LEU A 247 -21.57 3.58 0.90
N VAL A 248 -22.22 2.57 0.31
CA VAL A 248 -23.66 2.60 0.00
C VAL A 248 -24.48 2.75 1.29
N ASP A 249 -24.17 1.98 2.33
CA ASP A 249 -24.86 2.05 3.62
C ASP A 249 -24.70 3.43 4.28
N CYS A 250 -23.51 4.03 4.21
CA CYS A 250 -23.27 5.40 4.67
C CYS A 250 -24.10 6.43 3.88
N CYS A 251 -24.20 6.30 2.55
CA CYS A 251 -25.07 7.15 1.74
C CYS A 251 -26.53 7.07 2.19
N HIS A 252 -27.05 5.86 2.43
CA HIS A 252 -28.41 5.68 2.93
C HIS A 252 -28.64 6.35 4.30
N GLN A 253 -27.67 6.30 5.22
CA GLN A 253 -27.79 6.99 6.50
C GLN A 253 -27.72 8.52 6.37
N VAL A 254 -26.90 9.06 5.47
CA VAL A 254 -26.77 10.50 5.26
C VAL A 254 -28.02 11.08 4.56
N LEU A 255 -28.59 10.31 3.63
CA LEU A 255 -29.78 10.65 2.84
C LEU A 255 -31.06 9.98 3.38
N HIS A 256 -31.17 9.79 4.69
CA HIS A 256 -32.26 9.07 5.36
C HIS A 256 -33.70 9.53 5.06
N ASP A 257 -33.87 10.73 4.50
CA ASP A 257 -35.14 11.33 4.06
C ASP A 257 -35.51 11.02 2.60
N ILE A 258 -34.59 10.44 1.81
CA ILE A 258 -34.80 10.05 0.42
C ILE A 258 -34.95 8.53 0.37
N SER A 259 -35.93 8.01 -0.37
CA SER A 259 -36.09 6.56 -0.51
C SER A 259 -34.93 5.96 -1.31
N ALA A 260 -34.55 4.70 -1.06
CA ALA A 260 -33.45 4.05 -1.78
C ALA A 260 -33.66 4.04 -3.30
N THR A 261 -34.90 3.91 -3.77
CA THR A 261 -35.26 3.96 -5.19
C THR A 261 -35.07 5.36 -5.77
N ASP A 262 -35.47 6.40 -5.04
CA ASP A 262 -35.34 7.78 -5.51
C ASP A 262 -33.88 8.25 -5.52
N MET A 263 -33.02 7.70 -4.65
CA MET A 263 -31.59 8.03 -4.62
C MET A 263 -30.84 7.69 -5.92
N ILE A 264 -31.33 6.70 -6.68
CA ILE A 264 -30.73 6.23 -7.93
C ILE A 264 -31.61 6.47 -9.17
N GLY A 265 -32.87 6.86 -8.96
CA GLY A 265 -33.86 7.07 -10.01
C GLY A 265 -33.86 8.48 -10.61
N ASP A 266 -34.81 8.73 -11.50
CA ASP A 266 -34.88 9.98 -12.27
C ASP A 266 -35.61 11.12 -11.53
N ALA A 267 -36.04 10.88 -10.29
CA ALA A 267 -36.62 11.90 -9.41
C ALA A 267 -35.65 13.07 -9.15
N TYR A 268 -34.35 12.82 -9.26
CA TYR A 268 -33.29 13.82 -9.12
C TYR A 268 -32.40 13.82 -10.35
N ALA A 269 -32.20 15.00 -10.93
CA ALA A 269 -31.33 15.17 -12.08
C ALA A 269 -29.85 14.97 -11.70
N ILE A 270 -29.07 14.42 -12.64
CA ILE A 270 -27.62 14.33 -12.54
C ILE A 270 -27.04 15.74 -12.38
N GLN A 271 -26.11 15.89 -11.44
CA GLN A 271 -25.42 17.12 -11.09
C GLN A 271 -23.93 17.03 -11.46
N PRO A 272 -23.27 18.17 -11.73
CA PRO A 272 -21.82 18.19 -11.90
C PRO A 272 -21.11 17.74 -10.62
N GLU A 273 -19.88 17.25 -10.78
CA GLU A 273 -19.04 16.85 -9.64
C GLU A 273 -18.75 18.06 -8.74
N PRO A 274 -19.13 18.01 -7.45
CA PRO A 274 -18.82 19.09 -6.53
C PRO A 274 -17.33 19.09 -6.19
N PRO A 275 -16.70 20.28 -6.05
CA PRO A 275 -15.29 20.36 -5.70
C PRO A 275 -15.05 19.81 -4.28
N LEU A 276 -14.03 18.97 -4.14
CA LEU A 276 -13.51 18.56 -2.84
C LEU A 276 -12.61 19.67 -2.29
N LYS A 277 -12.72 19.98 -1.00
CA LYS A 277 -11.82 20.94 -0.35
C LYS A 277 -10.39 20.41 -0.37
N THR A 278 -9.49 21.08 -1.06
CA THR A 278 -8.04 20.82 -1.03
C THR A 278 -7.41 21.71 0.04
N ASP A 279 -6.65 21.12 0.96
CA ASP A 279 -5.88 21.86 1.98
C ASP A 279 -4.50 22.19 1.41
N ASN A 280 -4.48 22.86 0.26
CA ASN A 280 -3.23 23.36 -0.30
C ASN A 280 -2.78 24.53 0.57
N ASP A 281 -1.51 24.56 0.95
CA ASP A 281 -0.95 25.70 1.65
C ASP A 281 -0.88 26.94 0.72
N ALA A 282 -0.48 28.08 1.28
CA ALA A 282 -0.33 29.32 0.53
C ALA A 282 0.70 29.24 -0.62
N SER A 283 1.55 28.20 -0.64
CA SER A 283 2.52 27.93 -1.71
C SER A 283 1.98 26.98 -2.79
N GLY A 284 0.76 26.47 -2.63
CA GLY A 284 0.12 25.56 -3.57
C GLY A 284 0.52 24.09 -3.39
N PHE A 285 1.35 23.77 -2.39
CA PHE A 285 1.76 22.41 -2.08
C PHE A 285 0.95 21.87 -0.88
N ALA A 286 0.57 20.60 -0.93
CA ALA A 286 0.00 19.95 0.25
C ALA A 286 1.16 19.41 1.12
N SER A 287 1.06 19.56 2.44
CA SER A 287 2.01 18.93 3.35
C SER A 287 2.10 17.43 3.08
N LEU A 288 3.32 16.86 3.06
CA LEU A 288 3.55 15.43 2.86
C LEU A 288 2.73 14.57 3.85
N ALA A 289 2.57 15.06 5.08
CA ALA A 289 1.74 14.39 6.09
C ALA A 289 0.25 14.34 5.70
N VAL A 290 -0.28 15.43 5.13
CA VAL A 290 -1.66 15.49 4.63
C VAL A 290 -1.83 14.57 3.41
N MET A 291 -0.86 14.57 2.49
CA MET A 291 -0.86 13.65 1.35
C MET A 291 -0.88 12.18 1.80
N ALA A 292 -0.02 11.82 2.75
CA ALA A 292 0.06 10.46 3.29
C ALA A 292 -1.22 10.03 4.02
N ALA A 293 -1.83 10.92 4.82
CA ALA A 293 -3.08 10.64 5.53
C ALA A 293 -4.27 10.47 4.57
N GLU A 294 -4.28 11.18 3.45
CA GLU A 294 -5.39 11.16 2.49
C GLU A 294 -5.23 10.10 1.39
N ALA A 295 -4.01 9.63 1.13
CA ALA A 295 -3.70 8.68 0.06
C ALA A 295 -4.61 7.44 0.05
N PRO A 296 -4.92 6.77 1.19
CA PRO A 296 -5.79 5.59 1.19
C PRO A 296 -7.24 5.86 0.78
N PHE A 297 -7.68 7.12 0.87
CA PHE A 297 -9.05 7.55 0.58
C PHE A 297 -9.20 8.16 -0.82
N ARG A 298 -8.09 8.37 -1.53
CA ARG A 298 -8.07 8.92 -2.89
C ARG A 298 -8.04 7.83 -3.95
N LEU A 299 -8.24 8.26 -5.20
CA LEU A 299 -7.90 7.42 -6.35
C LEU A 299 -6.39 7.14 -6.33
N PRO A 300 -5.95 5.88 -6.47
CA PRO A 300 -4.54 5.56 -6.58
C PRO A 300 -3.86 6.37 -7.69
N GLU A 301 -2.74 7.01 -7.36
CA GLU A 301 -1.97 7.78 -8.34
C GLU A 301 -1.47 6.87 -9.47
N ARG A 302 -1.48 7.40 -10.69
CA ARG A 302 -0.88 6.73 -11.84
C ARG A 302 0.58 7.15 -11.94
N LEU A 303 1.38 6.29 -12.55
CA LEU A 303 2.77 6.61 -12.87
C LEU A 303 2.83 7.87 -13.73
N ASP A 304 3.42 8.92 -13.17
CA ASP A 304 3.72 10.18 -13.86
C ASP A 304 5.23 10.29 -14.04
N LEU A 305 5.69 9.89 -15.23
CA LEU A 305 7.11 9.93 -15.57
C LEU A 305 7.66 11.35 -15.68
N ALA A 306 6.83 12.34 -16.03
CA ALA A 306 7.27 13.73 -16.12
C ALA A 306 7.53 14.30 -14.72
N ARG A 307 6.64 14.01 -13.76
CA ARG A 307 6.86 14.36 -12.36
C ARG A 307 8.07 13.62 -11.78
N LEU A 308 8.22 12.32 -12.07
CA LEU A 308 9.37 11.54 -11.61
C LEU A 308 10.69 12.11 -12.14
N GLU A 309 10.76 12.42 -13.44
CA GLU A 309 11.91 13.06 -14.06
C GLU A 309 12.24 14.39 -13.39
N SER A 310 11.25 15.27 -13.20
CA SER A 310 11.46 16.57 -12.54
C SER A 310 11.98 16.43 -11.10
N LEU A 311 11.48 15.45 -10.35
CA LEU A 311 11.98 15.18 -8.98
C LEU A 311 13.41 14.64 -8.99
N LEU A 312 13.75 13.77 -9.95
CA LEU A 312 15.10 13.24 -10.10
C LEU A 312 16.09 14.30 -10.56
N GLU A 313 15.67 15.19 -11.47
CA GLU A 313 16.45 16.36 -11.89
C GLU A 313 16.73 17.27 -10.70
N ALA A 314 15.71 17.61 -9.91
CA ALA A 314 15.88 18.42 -8.70
C ALA A 314 16.84 17.76 -7.69
N LYS A 315 16.78 16.43 -7.53
CA LYS A 315 17.70 15.68 -6.67
C LYS A 315 19.12 15.65 -7.22
N MET A 316 19.28 15.51 -8.53
CA MET A 316 20.58 15.55 -9.22
C MET A 316 21.23 16.92 -9.04
N LEU A 317 20.51 18.01 -9.33
CA LEU A 317 21.01 19.39 -9.16
C LEU A 317 21.38 19.68 -7.70
N ALA A 318 20.56 19.26 -6.74
CA ALA A 318 20.88 19.41 -5.32
C ALA A 318 22.14 18.62 -4.91
N ALA A 319 22.37 17.43 -5.49
CA ALA A 319 23.57 16.65 -5.25
C ALA A 319 24.81 17.28 -5.91
N GLU A 320 24.65 17.89 -7.10
CA GLU A 320 25.71 18.62 -7.80
C GLU A 320 26.14 19.86 -7.00
N ASP A 321 25.16 20.67 -6.57
CA ASP A 321 25.37 21.83 -5.70
C ASP A 321 26.06 21.43 -4.39
N HIS A 322 25.64 20.31 -3.78
CA HIS A 322 26.26 19.79 -2.56
C HIS A 322 27.75 19.44 -2.78
N VAL A 323 28.07 18.73 -3.87
CA VAL A 323 29.47 18.40 -4.20
C VAL A 323 30.30 19.66 -4.49
N TRP A 324 29.73 20.65 -5.17
CA TRP A 324 30.40 21.94 -5.39
C TRP A 324 30.64 22.71 -4.08
N ALA A 325 29.62 22.81 -3.22
CA ALA A 325 29.74 23.49 -1.93
C ALA A 325 30.80 22.83 -1.04
N LEU A 326 30.87 21.50 -1.00
CA LEU A 326 31.93 20.78 -0.28
C LEU A 326 33.35 21.10 -0.78
N ARG A 327 33.51 21.49 -2.06
CA ARG A 327 34.82 21.79 -2.65
C ARG A 327 35.21 23.25 -2.53
N GLU A 328 34.23 24.15 -2.64
CA GLU A 328 34.46 25.58 -2.81
C GLU A 328 34.14 26.42 -1.56
N ASP A 329 33.32 25.91 -0.62
CA ASP A 329 32.93 26.62 0.60
C ASP A 329 33.50 25.93 1.86
N PRO A 330 34.57 26.49 2.47
CA PRO A 330 35.15 25.95 3.70
C PRO A 330 34.20 25.93 4.90
N ALA A 331 33.25 26.85 4.98
CA ALA A 331 32.28 26.90 6.09
C ALA A 331 31.26 25.77 5.93
N TYR A 332 30.70 25.61 4.72
CA TYR A 332 29.79 24.50 4.41
C TYR A 332 30.47 23.14 4.62
N PHE A 333 31.72 22.99 4.16
CA PHE A 333 32.50 21.77 4.39
C PHE A 333 32.68 21.48 5.89
N ALA A 334 33.02 22.49 6.69
CA ALA A 334 33.21 22.32 8.13
C ALA A 334 31.91 21.92 8.83
N ASP A 335 30.78 22.54 8.47
CA ASP A 335 29.47 22.24 9.02
C ASP A 335 29.06 20.79 8.70
N GLU A 336 29.17 20.36 7.43
CA GLU A 336 28.84 18.98 7.08
C GLU A 336 29.77 17.95 7.72
N PHE A 337 31.04 18.29 7.92
CA PHE A 337 31.98 17.44 8.64
C PHE A 337 31.53 17.16 10.08
N LEU A 338 30.99 18.19 10.74
CA LEU A 338 30.50 18.10 12.11
C LEU A 338 29.15 17.39 12.17
N GLU A 339 28.24 17.65 11.23
CA GLU A 339 26.96 16.95 11.13
C GLU A 339 27.17 15.44 10.95
N VAL A 340 28.05 15.02 10.02
CA VAL A 340 28.36 13.61 9.83
C VAL A 340 28.99 13.01 11.08
N ARG A 341 29.90 13.73 11.76
CA ARG A 341 30.48 13.28 13.03
C ARG A 341 29.39 13.00 14.06
N ASP A 342 28.50 13.97 14.28
CA ASP A 342 27.50 13.94 15.36
C ASP A 342 26.48 12.82 15.17
N HIS A 343 26.23 12.40 13.92
CA HIS A 343 25.33 11.29 13.57
C HIS A 343 26.02 9.91 13.51
N ARG A 344 27.32 9.81 13.79
CA ARG A 344 28.00 8.51 13.81
C ARG A 344 27.63 7.68 15.03
N GLN A 345 27.56 6.37 14.84
CA GLN A 345 27.38 5.41 15.94
C GLN A 345 28.50 5.52 16.99
N GLU A 346 29.72 5.88 16.58
CA GLU A 346 30.84 6.09 17.50
C GLU A 346 30.61 7.22 18.51
N MET A 347 29.64 8.12 18.28
CA MET A 347 29.25 9.16 19.25
C MET A 347 28.30 8.64 20.35
N LEU A 348 27.72 7.45 20.16
CA LEU A 348 26.86 6.81 21.15
C LEU A 348 27.70 6.13 22.24
N LYS A 349 27.24 6.25 23.49
CA LYS A 349 27.83 5.52 24.61
C LYS A 349 27.37 4.07 24.60
N ASP A 350 28.23 3.18 25.05
CA ASP A 350 27.87 1.76 25.24
C ASP A 350 26.84 1.59 26.38
N THR A 351 26.35 0.37 26.57
CA THR A 351 25.41 0.02 27.64
C THR A 351 25.93 0.25 29.05
N LYS A 352 27.25 0.48 29.22
CA LYS A 352 27.90 0.83 30.49
C LYS A 352 28.24 2.33 30.56
N GLY A 353 27.75 3.15 29.63
CA GLY A 353 27.96 4.59 29.58
C GLY A 353 29.37 5.01 29.13
N ARG A 354 30.16 4.10 28.57
CA ARG A 354 31.53 4.36 28.11
C ARG A 354 31.53 4.88 26.69
N VAL A 355 32.43 5.81 26.41
CA VAL A 355 32.63 6.39 25.06
C VAL A 355 33.36 5.39 24.16
N HIS A 356 33.12 5.47 22.85
CA HIS A 356 33.79 4.62 21.89
C HIS A 356 35.30 4.93 21.84
N PRO A 357 36.21 3.93 21.82
CA PRO A 357 37.66 4.16 21.91
C PRO A 357 38.22 5.12 20.85
N VAL A 358 37.62 5.14 19.66
CA VAL A 358 38.03 5.99 18.52
C VAL A 358 37.78 7.48 18.76
N THR A 359 36.98 7.85 19.76
CA THR A 359 36.76 9.26 20.15
C THR A 359 37.83 9.77 21.13
N ASN A 360 38.75 8.91 21.56
CA ASN A 360 39.90 9.34 22.36
C ASN A 360 40.85 10.16 21.49
N ARG A 361 41.43 11.23 22.05
CA ARG A 361 42.35 12.15 21.35
C ARG A 361 43.49 11.45 20.60
N LEU A 362 43.98 10.31 21.11
CA LEU A 362 45.07 9.54 20.49
C LEU A 362 44.63 8.77 19.23
N GLN A 363 43.33 8.50 19.06
CA GLN A 363 42.76 7.71 17.96
C GLN A 363 41.81 8.52 17.07
N GLU A 364 41.66 9.82 17.37
CA GLU A 364 40.73 10.72 16.69
C GLU A 364 40.99 10.83 15.19
N HIS A 365 42.25 10.66 14.76
CA HIS A 365 42.62 10.62 13.35
C HIS A 365 41.92 9.49 12.57
N HIS A 366 41.64 8.34 13.19
CA HIS A 366 40.86 7.28 12.55
C HIS A 366 39.39 7.67 12.39
N LEU A 367 38.82 8.38 13.36
CA LEU A 367 37.47 8.92 13.28
C LEU A 367 37.37 9.90 12.12
N TRP A 368 38.30 10.85 12.04
CA TRP A 368 38.32 11.86 10.98
C TRP A 368 38.57 11.24 9.59
N ALA A 369 39.45 10.26 9.46
CA ALA A 369 39.64 9.54 8.20
C ALA A 369 38.36 8.85 7.72
N ARG A 370 37.61 8.21 8.64
CA ARG A 370 36.32 7.60 8.33
C ARG A 370 35.27 8.62 7.92
N ILE A 371 35.16 9.73 8.64
CA ILE A 371 34.22 10.82 8.30
C ILE A 371 34.53 11.39 6.91
N THR A 372 35.81 11.67 6.65
CA THR A 372 36.28 12.15 5.34
C THR A 372 35.85 11.19 4.23
N SER A 373 36.11 9.89 4.43
CA SER A 373 35.75 8.86 3.46
C SER A 373 34.25 8.76 3.26
N THR A 374 33.44 8.82 4.33
CA THR A 374 31.98 8.76 4.26
C THR A 374 31.43 9.93 3.46
N ILE A 375 31.80 11.17 3.78
CA ILE A 375 31.33 12.36 3.08
C ILE A 375 31.67 12.28 1.59
N LEU A 376 32.93 12.01 1.25
CA LEU A 376 33.33 11.96 -0.15
C LEU A 376 32.62 10.83 -0.91
N ILE A 377 32.51 9.64 -0.33
CA ILE A 377 31.86 8.51 -1.01
C ILE A 377 30.37 8.79 -1.19
N ASP A 378 29.67 9.21 -0.14
CA ASP A 378 28.22 9.38 -0.16
C ASP A 378 27.81 10.54 -1.09
N SER A 379 28.54 11.66 -1.07
CA SER A 379 28.23 12.81 -1.94
C SER A 379 28.38 12.46 -3.42
N TYR A 380 29.48 11.80 -3.82
CA TYR A 380 29.70 11.41 -5.21
C TYR A 380 28.81 10.24 -5.65
N ILE A 381 28.59 9.23 -4.81
CA ILE A 381 27.64 8.14 -5.12
C ILE A 381 26.24 8.72 -5.31
N SER A 382 25.80 9.64 -4.46
CA SER A 382 24.51 10.31 -4.58
C SER A 382 24.38 11.04 -5.92
N LEU A 383 25.37 11.85 -6.29
CA LEU A 383 25.40 12.57 -7.57
C LEU A 383 25.32 11.61 -8.77
N GLU A 384 26.18 10.60 -8.82
CA GLU A 384 26.19 9.61 -9.91
C GLU A 384 24.86 8.84 -9.98
N THR A 385 24.32 8.44 -8.84
CA THR A 385 23.04 7.71 -8.75
C THR A 385 21.90 8.56 -9.29
N PHE A 386 21.76 9.80 -8.84
CA PHE A 386 20.66 10.66 -9.31
C PHE A 386 20.83 11.09 -10.77
N THR A 387 22.07 11.28 -11.23
CA THR A 387 22.37 11.53 -12.65
C THR A 387 21.90 10.38 -13.52
N GLU A 388 22.25 9.15 -13.15
CA GLU A 388 21.87 7.96 -13.90
C GLU A 388 20.36 7.69 -13.84
N LEU A 389 19.73 7.84 -12.67
CA LEU A 389 18.28 7.70 -12.51
C LEU A 389 17.51 8.74 -13.34
N HIS A 390 17.97 10.00 -13.32
CA HIS A 390 17.38 11.06 -14.14
C HIS A 390 17.48 10.72 -15.63
N ARG A 391 18.66 10.27 -16.09
CA ARG A 391 18.87 9.82 -17.48
C ARG A 391 17.93 8.67 -17.85
N GLN A 392 17.77 7.67 -16.99
CA GLN A 392 16.86 6.54 -17.23
C GLN A 392 15.40 6.99 -17.28
N ALA A 393 14.96 7.89 -16.39
CA ALA A 393 13.60 8.44 -16.40
C ALA A 393 13.31 9.21 -17.69
N GLN A 394 14.26 10.03 -18.16
CA GLN A 394 14.17 10.71 -19.46
C GLN A 394 14.01 9.72 -20.61
N GLN A 395 14.85 8.67 -20.67
CA GLN A 395 14.74 7.63 -21.69
C GLN A 395 13.40 6.90 -21.63
N LEU A 396 12.92 6.56 -20.43
CA LEU A 396 11.64 5.89 -20.25
C LEU A 396 10.47 6.76 -20.71
N ARG A 397 10.50 8.07 -20.43
CA ARG A 397 9.48 9.01 -20.94
C ARG A 397 9.50 9.10 -22.46
N ILE A 398 10.67 9.17 -23.09
CA ILE A 398 10.80 9.14 -24.55
C ILE A 398 10.19 7.86 -25.12
N LEU A 399 10.49 6.70 -24.52
CA LEU A 399 9.94 5.42 -24.93
C LEU A 399 8.42 5.37 -24.75
N GLN A 400 7.90 5.89 -23.63
CA GLN A 400 6.46 5.97 -23.37
C GLN A 400 5.75 6.79 -24.45
N THR A 401 6.27 7.98 -24.79
CA THR A 401 5.70 8.80 -25.88
C THR A 401 5.78 8.08 -27.23
N LYS A 402 6.94 7.50 -27.56
CA LYS A 402 7.16 6.77 -28.82
C LYS A 402 6.20 5.59 -29.00
N TYR A 403 5.88 4.89 -27.91
CA TYR A 403 5.06 3.68 -27.94
C TYR A 403 3.65 3.86 -27.38
N ALA A 404 3.22 5.09 -27.07
CA ALA A 404 1.92 5.38 -26.46
C ALA A 404 0.74 4.78 -27.23
N GLY A 405 0.79 4.78 -28.57
CA GLY A 405 -0.26 4.18 -29.42
C GLY A 405 -0.26 2.64 -29.45
N LYS A 406 0.84 2.00 -29.03
CA LYS A 406 1.01 0.54 -29.01
C LYS A 406 0.81 -0.05 -27.61
N ILE A 407 1.13 0.71 -26.57
CA ILE A 407 0.93 0.33 -25.17
C ILE A 407 -0.48 0.70 -24.75
N SER A 408 -1.41 -0.26 -24.78
CA SER A 408 -2.74 -0.08 -24.20
C SER A 408 -2.99 -1.17 -23.17
N PRO A 409 -3.23 -0.83 -21.88
CA PRO A 409 -3.58 -1.80 -20.86
C PRO A 409 -4.80 -2.65 -21.27
N GLN A 410 -5.73 -2.10 -22.05
CA GLN A 410 -6.94 -2.80 -22.47
C GLN A 410 -6.69 -3.78 -23.63
N ARG A 411 -5.75 -3.48 -24.54
CA ARG A 411 -5.45 -4.32 -25.69
C ARG A 411 -4.65 -5.58 -25.33
N THR A 412 -3.87 -5.53 -24.25
CA THR A 412 -3.08 -6.68 -23.77
C THR A 412 -3.97 -7.87 -23.39
N TYR A 413 -5.23 -7.63 -23.01
CA TYR A 413 -6.16 -8.67 -22.56
C TYR A 413 -7.21 -9.08 -23.60
N GLN A 414 -7.21 -8.46 -24.78
CA GLN A 414 -8.18 -8.73 -25.86
C GLN A 414 -7.61 -9.60 -26.99
N LYS A 415 -6.30 -9.89 -26.98
CA LYS A 415 -5.76 -10.91 -27.86
C LYS A 415 -6.19 -12.27 -27.31
N ASN A 416 -7.10 -12.94 -28.01
CA ASN A 416 -7.57 -14.32 -27.79
C ASN A 416 -8.83 -14.51 -26.91
N THR A 417 -9.87 -13.73 -27.17
CA THR A 417 -11.20 -14.35 -27.39
C THR A 417 -11.39 -14.53 -28.88
#